data_AF-A0A0S8KYX1-F1
#
_entry.id   AF-A0A0S8KYX1-F1
#
_cell.length_a   1.000
_cell.length_b   1.000
_cell.length_c   1.000
_cell.angle_alpha   90.00
_cell.angle_beta   90.00
_cell.angle_gamma   90.00
#
_symmetry.space_group_name_H-M   'P 1'
#
loop_
_entity.id
_entity.type
_entity.pdbx_description
1 polymer ?
#
loop_
_entity_poly.entity_id
_entity_poly.type
_entity_poly.pdbx_seq_one_letter_code
_entity_poly.pdbx_strand_id
1 'polypeptide(L)'
;AEKSLVVILKNFPSRALDWLCGGLCFPAGRHFHPPSDRLGRAVAELLVAPSPTRDRLSSGIFLTDDPQEILGILEDALPKVIAAEPLERALGKYVAAHPLLHGHFEGQLEAALRDRIISAEQADVLRAAQAARRQVIRVDDFATL
;
A
#
# COMPACT_ATOMS: atom_id res chain seq x y z
N ALA A 1 12.78 -16.94 21.91
CA ALA A 1 13.41 -18.17 21.38
C ALA A 1 12.44 -18.98 20.51
N GLU A 2 11.25 -19.35 21.00
CA GLU A 2 10.24 -20.15 20.27
C GLU A 2 9.87 -19.57 18.89
N LYS A 3 9.56 -18.28 18.80
CA LYS A 3 9.18 -17.61 17.53
C LYS A 3 10.24 -17.79 16.42
N SER A 4 11.52 -17.63 16.75
CA SER A 4 12.63 -17.74 15.80
C SER A 4 12.81 -19.18 15.29
N LEU A 5 12.67 -20.18 16.17
CA LEU A 5 12.73 -21.60 15.78
C LEU A 5 11.56 -21.98 14.86
N VAL A 6 10.36 -21.48 15.13
CA VAL A 6 9.18 -21.71 14.27
C VAL A 6 9.37 -21.11 12.87
N VAL A 7 9.99 -19.93 12.76
CA VAL A 7 10.30 -19.30 11.47
C VAL A 7 11.31 -20.12 10.69
N ILE A 8 12.38 -20.61 11.34
CA ILE A 8 13.38 -21.47 10.69
C ILE A 8 12.74 -22.78 10.21
N LEU A 9 11.92 -23.43 11.06
CA LEU A 9 11.25 -24.68 10.73
C LEU A 9 10.30 -24.55 9.53
N LYS A 10 9.54 -23.45 9.44
CA LYS A 10 8.65 -23.17 8.30
C LYS A 10 9.38 -22.88 6.99
N ASN A 11 10.64 -22.50 7.04
CA ASN A 11 11.45 -22.19 5.85
C ASN A 11 12.19 -23.42 5.28
N PHE A 12 12.04 -24.61 5.87
CA PHE A 12 12.65 -25.81 5.29
C PHE A 12 11.99 -26.18 3.94
N PRO A 13 12.79 -26.62 2.95
CA PRO A 13 12.29 -26.95 1.62
C PRO A 13 11.34 -28.16 1.61
N SER A 14 11.37 -29.01 2.65
CA SER A 14 10.50 -30.17 2.78
C SER A 14 9.58 -30.05 4.00
N ARG A 15 8.26 -30.15 3.76
CA ARG A 15 7.23 -30.12 4.81
C ARG A 15 7.36 -31.27 5.82
N ALA A 16 7.95 -32.40 5.39
CA ALA A 16 8.22 -33.54 6.25
C ALA A 16 9.26 -33.22 7.33
N LEU A 17 10.28 -32.40 7.01
CA LEU A 17 11.33 -32.02 7.95
C LEU A 17 10.84 -30.99 8.97
N ASP A 18 9.99 -30.03 8.54
CA ASP A 18 9.27 -29.12 9.45
C ASP A 18 8.43 -29.91 10.46
N TRP A 19 7.69 -30.95 10.02
CA TRP A 19 6.86 -31.75 10.91
C TRP A 19 7.69 -32.60 11.90
N LEU A 20 8.74 -33.29 11.42
CA LEU A 20 9.59 -34.15 12.26
C LEU A 20 10.35 -33.32 13.32
N CYS A 21 11.03 -32.27 12.88
CA CYS A 21 11.77 -31.38 13.78
C CYS A 21 10.81 -30.57 14.66
N GLY A 22 9.64 -30.19 14.14
CA GLY A 22 8.58 -29.54 14.90
C GLY A 22 8.05 -30.41 16.02
N GLY A 23 7.80 -31.70 15.79
CA GLY A 23 7.38 -32.65 16.82
C GLY A 23 8.47 -32.93 17.86
N LEU A 24 9.74 -32.95 17.45
CA LEU A 24 10.87 -33.15 18.37
C LEU A 24 11.14 -31.92 19.25
N CYS A 25 11.09 -30.72 18.67
CA CYS A 25 11.35 -29.47 19.38
C CYS A 25 10.13 -28.98 20.18
N PHE A 26 8.90 -29.34 19.77
CA PHE A 26 7.65 -28.93 20.41
C PHE A 26 6.72 -30.14 20.66
N PRO A 27 7.08 -31.04 21.59
CA PRO A 27 6.35 -32.31 21.81
C PRO A 27 4.92 -32.10 22.36
N ALA A 28 4.70 -31.04 23.13
CA ALA A 28 3.37 -30.64 23.61
C ALA A 28 2.63 -29.69 22.63
N GLY A 29 3.17 -29.48 21.43
CA GLY A 29 2.67 -28.48 20.49
C GLY A 29 3.11 -27.05 20.81
N ARG A 30 2.82 -26.13 19.90
CA ARG A 30 3.14 -24.70 20.03
C ARG A 30 2.10 -24.04 20.94
N HIS A 31 2.55 -23.27 21.93
CA HIS A 31 1.63 -22.57 22.85
C HIS A 31 1.03 -21.31 22.22
N PHE A 32 1.78 -20.69 21.30
CA PHE A 32 1.33 -19.51 20.57
C PHE A 32 1.61 -19.65 19.08
N HIS A 33 0.58 -19.43 18.27
CA HIS A 33 0.73 -19.31 16.83
C HIS A 33 0.79 -17.83 16.43
N PRO A 34 1.72 -17.44 15.54
CA PRO A 34 1.66 -16.12 14.95
C PRO A 34 0.34 -15.95 14.20
N PRO A 35 -0.21 -14.72 14.12
CA PRO A 35 -1.39 -14.45 13.33
C PRO A 35 -1.15 -14.88 11.88
N SER A 36 -2.21 -15.34 11.20
CA SER A 36 -2.11 -15.69 9.79
C SER A 36 -1.90 -14.45 8.93
N ASP A 37 -1.19 -14.58 7.81
CA ASP A 37 -1.02 -13.51 6.83
C ASP A 37 -2.36 -12.97 6.31
N ARG A 38 -3.38 -13.85 6.24
CA ARG A 38 -4.75 -13.45 5.89
C ARG A 38 -5.34 -12.47 6.91
N LEU A 39 -5.14 -12.74 8.20
CA LEU A 39 -5.57 -11.84 9.27
C LEU A 39 -4.76 -10.53 9.23
N GLY A 40 -3.45 -10.62 9.02
CA GLY A 40 -2.58 -9.45 8.86
C GLY A 40 -3.04 -8.55 7.71
N ARG A 41 -3.36 -9.14 6.56
CA ARG A 41 -3.91 -8.41 5.39
C ARG A 41 -5.22 -7.72 5.71
N ALA A 42 -6.17 -8.43 6.34
CA ALA A 42 -7.46 -7.85 6.72
C ALA A 42 -7.30 -6.65 7.67
N VAL A 43 -6.36 -6.72 8.62
CA VAL A 43 -6.06 -5.60 9.52
C VAL A 43 -5.41 -4.44 8.76
N ALA A 44 -4.46 -4.71 7.86
CA ALA A 44 -3.82 -3.67 7.06
C ALA A 44 -4.83 -2.93 6.16
N GLU A 45 -5.76 -3.66 5.53
CA GLU A 45 -6.84 -3.07 4.72
C GLU A 45 -7.72 -2.12 5.55
N LEU A 46 -8.02 -2.46 6.80
CA LEU A 46 -8.78 -1.58 7.70
C LEU A 46 -8.03 -0.30 8.09
N LEU A 47 -6.70 -0.33 8.13
CA LEU A 47 -5.87 0.81 8.53
C LEU A 47 -5.54 1.75 7.36
N VAL A 48 -5.33 1.20 6.16
CA VAL A 48 -4.90 1.95 4.99
C VAL A 48 -6.08 2.57 4.23
N ALA A 49 -7.27 1.99 4.32
CA ALA A 49 -8.49 2.55 3.73
C ALA A 49 -9.30 3.37 4.76
N PRO A 50 -10.09 4.37 4.31
CA PRO A 50 -11.09 5.02 5.13
C PRO A 50 -12.04 3.97 5.74
N SER A 51 -12.05 3.87 7.06
CA SER A 51 -12.87 2.89 7.77
C SER A 51 -13.25 3.40 9.16
N PRO A 52 -14.40 2.99 9.72
CA PRO A 52 -14.78 3.35 11.08
C PRO A 52 -13.73 2.90 12.13
N THR A 53 -12.98 1.84 11.83
CA THR A 53 -11.89 1.35 12.69
C THR A 53 -10.72 2.32 12.70
N ARG A 54 -10.35 2.85 11.52
CA ARG A 54 -9.32 3.89 11.37
C ARG A 54 -9.75 5.16 12.09
N ASP A 55 -10.99 5.61 11.88
CA ASP A 55 -11.52 6.84 12.49
C ASP A 55 -11.55 6.74 14.02
N ARG A 56 -11.91 5.57 14.57
CA ARG A 56 -11.84 5.33 16.02
C ARG A 56 -10.39 5.39 16.53
N LEU A 57 -9.45 4.83 15.78
CA LEU A 57 -8.03 4.85 16.15
C LEU A 57 -7.43 6.27 16.08
N SER A 58 -7.90 7.11 15.15
CA SER A 58 -7.46 8.50 14.99
C SER A 58 -8.26 9.52 15.79
N SER A 59 -9.33 9.13 16.49
CA SER A 59 -10.26 10.02 17.21
C SER A 59 -9.64 10.97 18.25
N GLY A 60 -8.42 10.70 18.72
CA GLY A 60 -7.66 11.57 19.64
C GLY A 60 -6.46 12.28 19.01
N ILE A 61 -6.27 12.15 17.70
CA ILE A 61 -5.16 12.76 16.96
C ILE A 61 -5.64 14.09 16.39
N PHE A 62 -4.79 15.12 16.47
CA PHE A 62 -5.06 16.39 15.81
C PHE A 62 -5.06 16.19 14.29
N LEU A 63 -6.24 16.31 13.67
CA LEU A 63 -6.40 16.36 12.23
C LEU A 63 -6.69 17.81 11.84
N THR A 64 -6.08 18.26 10.76
CA THR A 64 -6.25 19.61 10.22
C THR A 64 -6.53 19.51 8.74
N ASP A 65 -7.36 20.40 8.22
CA ASP A 65 -7.61 20.56 6.79
C ASP A 65 -6.60 21.52 6.15
N ASP A 66 -5.58 21.96 6.90
CA ASP A 66 -4.54 22.85 6.39
C ASP A 66 -3.67 22.12 5.35
N PRO A 67 -3.65 22.57 4.08
CA PRO A 67 -2.86 21.97 3.00
C PRO A 67 -1.35 22.19 3.14
N GLN A 68 -0.88 22.93 4.16
CA GLN A 68 0.54 23.11 4.48
C GLN A 68 1.02 22.18 5.60
N GLU A 69 0.11 21.63 6.41
CA GLU A 69 0.45 20.73 7.51
C GLU A 69 0.51 19.28 7.03
N ILE A 70 1.49 18.51 7.53
CA ILE A 70 1.76 17.14 7.03
C ILE A 70 0.53 16.23 7.16
N LEU A 71 -0.19 16.33 8.27
CA LEU A 71 -1.40 15.53 8.50
C LEU A 71 -2.54 15.96 7.57
N GLY A 72 -2.69 17.26 7.27
CA GLY A 72 -3.68 17.75 6.32
C GLY A 72 -3.36 17.36 4.88
N ILE A 73 -2.08 17.42 4.50
CA ILE A 73 -1.60 16.92 3.20
C ILE A 73 -1.90 15.42 3.06
N LEU A 74 -1.70 14.63 4.12
CA LEU A 74 -1.98 13.19 4.10
C LEU A 74 -3.49 12.88 3.98
N GLU A 75 -4.33 13.56 4.77
CA GLU A 75 -5.79 13.36 4.70
C GLU A 75 -6.39 13.87 3.37
N ASP A 76 -5.84 14.91 2.76
CA ASP A 76 -6.24 15.38 1.43
C ASP A 76 -5.79 14.43 0.31
N ALA A 77 -4.60 13.82 0.44
CA ALA A 77 -4.07 12.91 -0.57
C ALA A 77 -4.81 11.57 -0.63
N LEU A 78 -5.22 11.03 0.51
CA LEU A 78 -5.88 9.72 0.61
C LEU A 78 -7.12 9.57 -0.30
N PRO A 79 -8.14 10.44 -0.25
CA PRO A 79 -9.32 10.32 -1.10
C PRO A 79 -8.98 10.50 -2.59
N LYS A 80 -8.00 11.36 -2.93
CA LYS A 80 -7.57 11.58 -4.31
C LYS A 80 -6.93 10.34 -4.91
N VAL A 81 -6.08 9.65 -4.14
CA VAL A 81 -5.44 8.39 -4.55
C VAL A 81 -6.49 7.28 -4.71
N ILE A 82 -7.44 7.18 -3.79
CA ILE A 82 -8.53 6.20 -3.89
C ILE A 82 -9.39 6.42 -5.14
N ALA A 83 -9.74 7.67 -5.43
CA ALA A 83 -10.51 8.02 -6.62
C ALA A 83 -9.73 7.72 -7.93
N ALA A 84 -8.41 7.88 -7.90
CA ALA A 84 -7.53 7.61 -9.04
C ALA A 84 -7.21 6.12 -9.24
N GLU A 85 -7.33 5.27 -8.22
CA GLU A 85 -6.95 3.84 -8.28
C GLU A 85 -7.53 3.07 -9.48
N PRO A 86 -8.85 3.12 -9.80
CA PRO A 86 -9.37 2.42 -10.97
C PRO A 86 -8.80 2.96 -12.29
N LEU A 87 -8.52 4.27 -12.35
CA LEU A 87 -7.94 4.93 -13.52
C LEU A 87 -6.45 4.57 -13.67
N GLU A 88 -5.69 4.51 -12.58
CA GLU A 88 -4.30 4.07 -12.58
C GLU A 88 -4.17 2.61 -13.03
N ARG A 89 -5.11 1.74 -12.62
CA ARG A 89 -5.15 0.36 -13.12
C ARG A 89 -5.41 0.29 -14.63
N ALA A 90 -6.31 1.13 -15.15
CA ALA A 90 -6.57 1.20 -16.59
C ALA A 90 -5.35 1.70 -17.36
N LEU A 91 -4.72 2.78 -16.87
CA LEU A 91 -3.49 3.33 -17.44
C LEU A 91 -2.34 2.32 -17.38
N GLY A 92 -2.17 1.61 -16.26
CA GLY A 92 -1.14 0.59 -16.10
C GLY A 92 -1.27 -0.57 -17.09
N LYS A 93 -2.50 -1.03 -17.37
CA LYS A 93 -2.76 -2.03 -18.42
C LYS A 93 -2.37 -1.51 -19.81
N TYR A 94 -2.69 -0.25 -20.10
CA TYR A 94 -2.35 0.38 -21.37
C TYR A 94 -0.82 0.54 -21.54
N VAL A 95 -0.12 0.98 -20.50
CA VAL A 95 1.35 1.12 -20.50
C VAL A 95 2.05 -0.22 -20.61
N ALA A 96 1.52 -1.27 -19.97
CA ALA A 96 2.06 -2.63 -20.12
C ALA A 96 2.01 -3.14 -21.57
N ALA A 97 0.99 -2.72 -22.35
CA ALA A 97 0.89 -3.02 -23.77
C ALA A 97 1.78 -2.13 -24.66
N HIS A 98 2.30 -1.02 -24.13
CA HIS A 98 3.10 -0.03 -24.86
C HIS A 98 4.44 0.25 -24.13
N PRO A 99 5.45 -0.63 -24.29
CA PRO A 99 6.73 -0.53 -23.58
C PRO A 99 7.43 0.83 -23.73
N LEU A 100 7.25 1.53 -24.85
CA LEU A 100 7.84 2.83 -25.13
C LEU A 100 7.32 3.97 -24.25
N LEU A 101 6.19 3.78 -23.57
CA LEU A 101 5.59 4.79 -22.69
C LEU A 101 6.08 4.68 -21.23
N HIS A 102 7.00 3.76 -20.92
CA HIS A 102 7.55 3.65 -19.58
C HIS A 102 8.38 4.89 -19.21
N GLY A 103 8.25 5.37 -17.97
CA GLY A 103 9.07 6.44 -17.40
C GLY A 103 8.48 7.86 -17.44
N HIS A 104 7.58 8.18 -18.38
CA HIS A 104 7.02 9.54 -18.50
C HIS A 104 5.50 9.57 -18.25
N PHE A 105 5.09 9.96 -17.03
CA PHE A 105 3.67 10.00 -16.63
C PHE A 105 2.79 10.86 -17.54
N GLU A 106 3.20 12.09 -17.87
CA GLU A 106 2.43 12.94 -18.81
C GLU A 106 2.37 12.33 -20.21
N GLY A 107 3.46 11.70 -20.68
CA GLY A 107 3.47 10.99 -21.96
C GLY A 107 2.49 9.80 -21.98
N GLN A 108 2.33 9.10 -20.86
CA GLN A 108 1.35 8.02 -20.71
C GLN A 108 -0.08 8.57 -20.76
N LEU A 109 -0.35 9.69 -20.07
CA LEU A 109 -1.66 10.33 -20.09
C LEU A 109 -2.03 10.83 -21.49
N GLU A 110 -1.11 11.49 -22.18
CA GLU A 110 -1.35 11.97 -23.54
C GLU A 110 -1.65 10.83 -24.51
N ALA A 111 -0.87 9.74 -24.44
CA ALA A 111 -1.10 8.58 -25.28
C ALA A 111 -2.45 7.92 -24.97
N ALA A 112 -2.79 7.75 -23.68
CA ALA A 112 -4.08 7.20 -23.26
C ALA A 112 -5.27 8.11 -23.63
N LEU A 113 -5.10 9.43 -23.66
CA LEU A 113 -6.10 10.40 -24.14
C LEU A 113 -6.28 10.30 -25.66
N ARG A 114 -5.19 10.21 -26.43
CA ARG A 114 -5.24 10.04 -27.89
C ARG A 114 -5.97 8.77 -28.28
N ASP A 115 -5.71 7.67 -27.55
CA ASP A 115 -6.33 6.37 -27.77
C ASP A 115 -7.70 6.22 -27.10
N ARG A 116 -8.20 7.30 -26.46
CA ARG A 116 -9.51 7.37 -25.79
C ARG A 116 -9.72 6.32 -24.71
N ILE A 117 -8.63 5.87 -24.08
CA ILE A 117 -8.68 4.96 -22.93
C ILE A 117 -9.19 5.70 -21.68
N ILE A 118 -8.88 7.00 -21.58
CA ILE A 118 -9.33 7.90 -20.52
C ILE A 118 -9.87 9.21 -21.10
N SER A 119 -10.73 9.90 -20.36
CA SER A 119 -11.22 11.26 -20.69
C SER A 119 -10.29 12.35 -20.14
N ALA A 120 -10.48 13.60 -20.60
CA ALA A 120 -9.76 14.75 -20.06
C ALA A 120 -9.99 14.93 -18.55
N GLU A 121 -11.23 14.78 -18.09
CA GLU A 121 -11.59 14.83 -16.67
C GLU A 121 -10.88 13.74 -15.86
N GLN A 122 -10.80 12.51 -16.41
CA GLN A 122 -10.10 11.40 -15.76
C GLN A 122 -8.59 11.63 -15.70
N ALA A 123 -8.01 12.26 -16.73
CA ALA A 123 -6.60 12.65 -16.72
C ALA A 123 -6.32 13.70 -15.64
N ASP A 124 -7.24 14.65 -15.41
CA ASP A 124 -7.09 15.64 -14.34
C ASP A 124 -7.17 15.02 -12.94
N VAL A 125 -8.05 14.03 -12.73
CA VAL A 125 -8.08 13.23 -11.49
C VAL A 125 -6.74 12.53 -11.26
N LEU A 126 -6.17 11.91 -12.29
CA LEU A 126 -4.87 11.25 -12.22
C LEU A 126 -3.73 12.23 -11.91
N ARG A 127 -3.74 13.43 -12.50
CA ARG A 127 -2.75 14.48 -12.19
C ARG A 127 -2.88 14.98 -10.76
N ALA A 128 -4.10 15.23 -10.29
CA ALA A 128 -4.36 15.69 -8.93
C ALA A 128 -3.89 14.65 -7.89
N ALA A 129 -4.18 13.37 -8.12
CA ALA A 129 -3.68 12.29 -7.27
C ALA A 129 -2.16 12.16 -7.30
N GLN A 130 -1.54 12.27 -8.47
CA GLN A 130 -0.08 12.23 -8.61
C GLN A 130 0.60 13.40 -7.90
N ALA A 131 0.03 14.60 -7.99
CA ALA A 131 0.52 15.79 -7.30
C ALA A 131 0.43 15.62 -5.78
N ALA A 132 -0.73 15.20 -5.26
CA ALA A 132 -0.94 14.96 -3.84
C ALA A 132 -0.01 13.85 -3.31
N ARG A 133 0.13 12.75 -4.05
CA ARG A 133 1.07 11.66 -3.71
C ARG A 133 2.50 12.16 -3.64
N ARG A 134 2.95 12.96 -4.62
CA ARG A 134 4.29 13.56 -4.61
C ARG A 134 4.47 14.49 -3.41
N GLN A 135 3.46 15.26 -3.04
CA GLN A 135 3.52 16.14 -1.88
C GLN A 135 3.70 15.36 -0.58
N VAL A 136 2.99 14.24 -0.40
CA VAL A 136 3.14 13.36 0.77
C VAL A 136 4.52 12.68 0.80
N ILE A 137 5.01 12.19 -0.35
CA ILE A 137 6.30 11.49 -0.45
C ILE A 137 7.47 12.47 -0.30
N ARG A 138 7.30 13.74 -0.69
CA ARG A 138 8.27 14.81 -0.52
C ARG A 138 8.34 15.19 0.96
N VAL A 139 8.92 14.31 1.75
CA VAL A 139 9.41 14.62 3.09
C VAL A 139 10.62 15.54 2.90
N ASP A 140 10.66 16.67 3.62
CA ASP A 140 11.85 17.51 3.65
C ASP A 140 13.05 16.66 4.05
N ASP A 141 13.99 16.51 3.12
CA ASP A 141 15.29 15.88 3.34
C ASP A 141 16.04 16.70 4.42
N PHE A 142 16.08 16.17 5.64
CA PHE A 142 17.14 16.37 6.63
C PHE A 142 17.81 17.77 6.69
N ALA A 143 17.04 18.86 6.73
CA ALA A 143 17.64 20.20 6.77
C ALA A 143 18.31 20.56 8.12
N THR A 144 18.28 19.68 9.14
CA THR A 144 19.01 19.88 10.39
C THR A 144 19.19 18.55 11.13
N LEU A 145 20.38 17.98 11.06
CA LEU A 145 21.03 17.23 12.15
C LEU A 145 22.48 17.69 12.26
#